data_AF-A0A061IAK6-F1
#
_entry.id   AF-A0A061IAK6-F1
#
_cell.length_a   1.000
_cell.length_b   1.000
_cell.length_c   1.000
_cell.angle_alpha   90.00
_cell.angle_beta   90.00
_cell.angle_gamma   90.00
#
_symmetry.space_group_name_H-M   'P 1'
#
loop_
_entity.id
_entity.type
_entity.pdbx_description
1 polymer ?
#
loop_
_entity_poly.entity_id
_entity_poly.type
_entity_poly.pdbx_seq_one_letter_code
_entity_poly.pdbx_strand_id
1 'polypeptide(L)'
;MVPAEQLGRDDNMPTGRLWSGLLLLLSFFCSRSSSCGLSTHVEIGHRALEFLQLQDGHINYKELLLEHQDAYQAGTVFPDAFYPSICKRGKYHDVSERTHWTPFLNASIHYIRENYPLPWEKDTEKLVAFLFGITSHMVADVSWHSLGIEQGFLRTMGAIDFHDSYSEAHSAGDFGTVYSLFSYATYFSLSV
;
A
#
# COMPACT_ATOMS: atom_id res chain seq x y z
N MET A 1 22.95 29.83 -67.72
CA MET A 1 22.79 28.36 -67.82
C MET A 1 23.57 27.77 -66.65
N VAL A 2 22.85 27.22 -65.67
CA VAL A 2 23.33 26.43 -64.50
C VAL A 2 22.97 24.97 -64.88
N PRO A 3 23.75 23.91 -64.55
CA PRO A 3 24.14 23.63 -63.17
C PRO A 3 25.52 22.99 -62.89
N ALA A 4 26.01 23.24 -61.68
CA ALA A 4 26.86 22.31 -60.96
C ALA A 4 25.98 21.61 -59.90
N GLU A 5 26.03 20.30 -59.95
CA GLU A 5 25.23 19.34 -59.20
C GLU A 5 25.95 18.95 -57.89
N GLN A 6 25.14 18.82 -56.84
CA GLN A 6 25.33 17.97 -55.65
C GLN A 6 26.57 18.13 -54.76
N LEU A 7 26.30 18.58 -53.53
CA LEU A 7 26.73 17.88 -52.31
C LEU A 7 25.77 18.23 -51.17
N GLY A 8 24.58 17.63 -51.25
CA GLY A 8 23.68 17.52 -50.10
C GLY A 8 24.35 16.60 -49.08
N ARG A 9 24.73 17.16 -47.93
CA ARG A 9 25.14 16.40 -46.77
C ARG A 9 23.86 15.77 -46.20
N ASP A 10 23.66 14.48 -46.48
CA ASP A 10 22.63 13.68 -45.82
C ASP A 10 23.01 13.51 -44.34
N ASP A 11 22.64 14.48 -43.51
CA ASP A 11 22.62 14.36 -42.05
C ASP A 11 21.40 13.53 -41.62
N ASN A 12 21.25 12.33 -42.18
CA ASN A 12 20.31 11.35 -41.66
C ASN A 12 20.96 10.70 -40.43
N MET A 13 20.73 11.27 -39.25
CA MET A 13 20.94 10.54 -38.00
C MET A 13 20.21 9.20 -38.13
N PRO A 14 20.88 8.05 -37.91
CA PRO A 14 20.23 6.76 -38.04
C PRO A 14 19.10 6.73 -37.02
N THR A 15 17.86 6.59 -37.50
CA THR A 15 16.62 6.61 -36.72
C THR A 15 16.73 5.77 -35.44
N GLY A 16 17.45 4.65 -35.48
CA GLY A 16 17.73 3.82 -34.30
C GLY A 16 18.45 4.54 -33.13
N ARG A 17 19.36 5.50 -33.41
CA ARG A 17 20.05 6.28 -32.36
C ARG A 17 19.12 7.33 -31.71
N LEU A 18 18.22 7.92 -32.50
CA LEU A 18 17.23 8.87 -31.98
C LEU A 18 16.19 8.18 -31.08
N TRP A 19 15.69 7.01 -31.49
CA TRP A 19 14.79 6.20 -30.66
C TRP A 19 15.47 5.69 -29.38
N SER A 20 16.73 5.26 -29.48
CA SER A 20 17.50 4.82 -28.31
C SER A 20 17.75 5.98 -27.33
N GLY A 21 18.08 7.18 -27.84
CA GLY A 21 18.24 8.38 -27.03
C GLY A 21 16.94 8.83 -26.37
N LEU A 22 15.81 8.74 -27.08
CA LEU A 22 14.48 9.05 -26.54
C LEU A 22 14.07 8.06 -25.44
N LEU A 23 14.34 6.77 -25.62
CA LEU A 23 14.07 5.74 -24.62
C LEU A 23 14.93 5.92 -23.35
N LEU A 24 16.20 6.31 -23.51
CA LEU A 24 17.08 6.65 -22.38
C LEU A 24 16.64 7.94 -21.67
N LEU A 25 16.18 8.94 -22.40
CA LEU A 25 15.59 10.13 -21.80
C LEU A 25 14.30 9.79 -21.03
N LEU A 26 13.41 8.99 -21.63
CA LEU A 26 12.17 8.54 -20.99
C LEU A 26 12.42 7.68 -19.75
N SER A 27 13.48 6.86 -19.72
CA SER A 27 13.84 6.09 -18.53
C SER A 27 14.36 6.97 -17.39
N PHE A 28 15.03 8.09 -17.69
CA PHE A 28 15.40 9.10 -16.69
C PHE A 28 14.20 9.88 -16.13
N PHE A 29 13.13 10.05 -16.93
CA PHE A 29 11.87 10.66 -16.49
C PHE A 29 10.87 9.66 -15.89
N CYS A 30 11.18 8.36 -15.91
CA CYS A 30 10.37 7.34 -15.26
C CYS A 30 10.75 7.32 -13.78
N SER A 31 9.98 8.03 -12.95
CA SER A 31 10.10 7.96 -11.50
C SER A 31 10.08 6.48 -11.07
N ARG A 32 11.02 6.08 -10.21
CA ARG A 32 10.95 4.78 -9.54
C ARG A 32 9.66 4.76 -8.72
N SER A 33 8.62 4.16 -9.28
CA SER A 33 7.42 3.76 -8.55
C SER A 33 7.86 2.66 -7.62
N SER A 34 7.90 2.96 -6.33
CA SER A 34 8.35 2.02 -5.32
C SER A 34 7.48 2.22 -4.09
N SER A 35 6.31 1.60 -4.15
CA SER A 35 5.35 1.54 -3.06
C SER A 35 5.11 0.06 -2.80
N CYS A 36 5.96 -0.56 -1.97
CA CYS A 36 5.77 -1.94 -1.55
C CYS A 36 5.00 -2.05 -0.22
N GLY A 37 4.81 -0.95 0.53
CA GLY A 37 3.97 -0.91 1.73
C GLY A 37 2.57 -1.47 1.50
N LEU A 38 1.92 -1.08 0.38
CA LEU A 38 0.58 -1.53 0.00
C LEU A 38 0.46 -3.06 -0.10
N SER A 39 1.47 -3.73 -0.68
CA SER A 39 1.44 -5.20 -0.80
C SER A 39 1.50 -5.92 0.54
N THR A 40 2.12 -5.32 1.56
CA THR A 40 2.18 -5.92 2.90
C THR A 40 0.89 -5.78 3.65
N HIS A 41 0.18 -4.65 3.54
CA HIS A 41 -1.16 -4.58 4.13
C HIS A 41 -2.13 -5.56 3.46
N VAL A 42 -2.02 -5.76 2.14
CA VAL A 42 -2.81 -6.79 1.43
C VAL A 42 -2.46 -8.19 1.95
N GLU A 43 -1.18 -8.52 2.10
CA GLU A 43 -0.75 -9.85 2.59
C GLU A 43 -1.16 -10.08 4.05
N ILE A 44 -0.95 -9.10 4.94
CA ILE A 44 -1.38 -9.18 6.34
C ILE A 44 -2.90 -9.39 6.41
N GLY A 45 -3.67 -8.60 5.66
CA GLY A 45 -5.12 -8.75 5.60
C GLY A 45 -5.55 -10.10 5.05
N HIS A 46 -4.90 -10.59 3.99
CA HIS A 46 -5.16 -11.90 3.41
C HIS A 46 -4.91 -13.03 4.42
N ARG A 47 -3.77 -13.00 5.12
CA ARG A 47 -3.40 -13.98 6.16
C ARG A 47 -4.32 -13.93 7.37
N ALA A 48 -4.79 -12.74 7.76
CA ALA A 48 -5.71 -12.59 8.87
C ALA A 48 -7.01 -13.41 8.68
N LEU A 49 -7.47 -13.60 7.44
CA LEU A 49 -8.66 -14.42 7.14
C LEU A 49 -8.48 -15.91 7.43
N GLU A 50 -7.24 -16.42 7.42
CA GLU A 50 -6.94 -17.81 7.78
C GLU A 50 -7.32 -18.08 9.24
N PHE A 51 -7.07 -17.10 10.11
CA PHE A 51 -7.28 -17.18 11.56
C PHE A 51 -8.57 -16.54 12.05
N LEU A 52 -9.29 -15.80 11.20
CA LEU A 52 -10.52 -15.13 11.58
C LEU A 52 -11.62 -16.14 11.96
N GLN A 53 -12.05 -16.08 13.22
CA GLN A 53 -13.21 -16.78 13.75
C GLN A 53 -14.14 -15.76 14.39
N LEU A 54 -15.00 -15.15 13.57
CA LEU A 54 -15.94 -14.14 14.01
C LEU A 54 -17.33 -14.43 13.45
N GLN A 55 -18.27 -14.73 14.36
CA GLN A 55 -19.67 -14.94 14.06
C GLN A 55 -20.49 -14.10 15.04
N ASP A 56 -21.43 -13.30 14.52
CA ASP A 56 -22.36 -12.50 15.32
C ASP A 56 -23.78 -12.75 14.84
N GLY A 57 -24.60 -13.40 15.69
CA GLY A 57 -25.92 -13.89 15.33
C GLY A 57 -25.89 -14.76 14.07
N HIS A 58 -26.51 -14.28 13.01
CA HIS A 58 -26.61 -14.96 11.72
C HIS A 58 -25.50 -14.61 10.73
N ILE A 59 -24.59 -13.69 11.07
CA ILE A 59 -23.54 -13.23 10.16
C ILE A 59 -22.26 -14.02 10.40
N ASN A 60 -21.82 -14.72 9.36
CA ASN A 60 -20.49 -15.32 9.30
C ASN A 60 -19.53 -14.33 8.63
N TYR A 61 -18.75 -13.59 9.42
CA TYR A 61 -17.87 -12.56 8.85
C TYR A 61 -16.76 -13.16 7.99
N LYS A 62 -16.27 -14.37 8.31
CA LYS A 62 -15.27 -15.01 7.45
C LYS A 62 -15.82 -15.24 6.03
N GLU A 63 -17.05 -15.74 5.93
CA GLU A 63 -17.71 -15.96 4.64
C GLU A 63 -17.99 -14.65 3.91
N LEU A 64 -18.51 -13.64 4.62
CA LEU A 64 -18.76 -12.30 4.07
C LEU A 64 -17.47 -11.68 3.48
N LEU A 65 -16.35 -11.76 4.20
CA LEU A 65 -15.07 -11.21 3.73
C LEU A 65 -14.47 -12.02 2.57
N LEU A 66 -14.69 -13.34 2.54
CA LEU A 66 -14.27 -14.19 1.43
C LEU A 66 -15.12 -13.95 0.16
N GLU A 67 -16.40 -13.61 0.31
CA GLU A 67 -17.28 -13.25 -0.80
C GLU A 67 -16.90 -11.89 -1.40
N HIS A 68 -16.56 -10.92 -0.55
CA HIS A 68 -16.25 -9.53 -0.94
C HIS A 68 -14.76 -9.19 -0.80
N GLN A 69 -13.89 -10.10 -1.29
CA GLN A 69 -12.43 -9.92 -1.22
C GLN A 69 -11.93 -8.65 -1.94
N ASP A 70 -12.60 -8.25 -3.01
CA ASP A 70 -12.32 -7.02 -3.75
C ASP A 70 -12.39 -5.80 -2.82
N ALA A 71 -13.48 -5.70 -2.06
CA ALA A 71 -13.70 -4.63 -1.11
C ALA A 71 -12.76 -4.74 0.10
N TYR A 72 -12.59 -5.95 0.65
CA TYR A 72 -11.69 -6.18 1.78
C TYR A 72 -10.24 -5.79 1.47
N GLN A 73 -9.67 -6.29 0.37
CA GLN A 73 -8.30 -5.93 -0.04
C GLN A 73 -8.18 -4.44 -0.36
N ALA A 74 -9.17 -3.84 -1.03
CA ALA A 74 -9.17 -2.40 -1.27
C ALA A 74 -9.13 -1.60 0.05
N GLY A 75 -9.84 -2.07 1.08
CA GLY A 75 -9.80 -1.48 2.42
C GLY A 75 -8.43 -1.53 3.08
N THR A 76 -7.67 -2.62 2.89
CA THR A 76 -6.33 -2.77 3.50
C THR A 76 -5.30 -1.74 3.03
N VAL A 77 -5.50 -1.15 1.86
CA VAL A 77 -4.58 -0.15 1.27
C VAL A 77 -5.18 1.25 1.22
N PHE A 78 -6.45 1.40 1.58
CA PHE A 78 -7.18 2.65 1.42
C PHE A 78 -6.58 3.80 2.25
N PRO A 79 -6.15 3.59 3.51
CA PRO A 79 -5.56 4.67 4.29
C PRO A 79 -4.31 5.28 3.66
N ASP A 80 -3.53 4.49 2.93
CA ASP A 80 -2.35 4.96 2.21
C ASP A 80 -2.63 5.54 0.82
N ALA A 81 -3.79 5.24 0.22
CA ALA A 81 -4.01 5.44 -1.22
C ALA A 81 -3.84 6.90 -1.69
N PHE A 82 -4.17 7.89 -0.84
CA PHE A 82 -3.96 9.31 -1.14
C PHE A 82 -3.13 10.04 -0.09
N TYR A 83 -2.41 9.30 0.76
CA TYR A 83 -1.50 9.85 1.75
C TYR A 83 -0.27 10.51 1.09
N PRO A 84 0.40 9.91 0.10
CA PRO A 84 1.55 10.52 -0.56
C PRO A 84 1.21 11.82 -1.28
N SER A 85 2.02 12.86 -1.11
CA SER A 85 1.84 14.16 -1.79
C SER A 85 1.87 14.09 -3.32
N ILE A 86 2.43 13.02 -3.90
CA ILE A 86 2.38 12.77 -5.34
C ILE A 86 0.95 12.48 -5.83
N CYS A 87 0.09 11.91 -4.97
CA CYS A 87 -1.30 11.62 -5.27
C CYS A 87 -2.12 12.91 -5.24
N LYS A 88 -2.65 13.33 -6.39
CA LYS A 88 -3.49 14.53 -6.53
C LYS A 88 -2.87 15.79 -5.86
N ARG A 89 -1.54 15.92 -5.91
CA ARG A 89 -0.77 17.01 -5.28
C ARG A 89 -1.03 17.15 -3.78
N GLY A 90 -1.24 16.02 -3.08
CA GLY A 90 -1.48 15.99 -1.63
C GLY A 90 -2.84 16.50 -1.19
N LYS A 91 -3.77 16.76 -2.13
CA LYS A 91 -5.11 17.31 -1.83
C LYS A 91 -5.86 16.49 -0.77
N TYR A 92 -5.64 15.18 -0.72
CA TYR A 92 -6.35 14.27 0.16
C TYR A 92 -5.46 13.68 1.26
N HIS A 93 -4.28 14.27 1.52
CA HIS A 93 -3.36 13.80 2.56
C HIS A 93 -4.05 13.70 3.92
N ASP A 94 -4.60 14.81 4.43
CA ASP A 94 -5.30 14.85 5.73
C ASP A 94 -6.52 13.93 5.79
N VAL A 95 -7.20 13.73 4.66
CA VAL A 95 -8.37 12.85 4.58
C VAL A 95 -7.93 11.39 4.71
N SER A 96 -6.85 11.01 4.03
CA SER A 96 -6.26 9.68 4.10
C SER A 96 -5.70 9.42 5.49
N GLU A 97 -5.00 10.41 6.06
CA GLU A 97 -4.47 10.36 7.41
C GLU A 97 -5.56 10.05 8.44
N ARG A 98 -6.71 10.73 8.37
CA ARG A 98 -7.85 10.47 9.28
C ARG A 98 -8.34 9.03 9.26
N THR A 99 -8.19 8.32 8.14
CA THR A 99 -8.67 6.94 7.99
C THR A 99 -7.79 5.91 8.70
N HIS A 100 -6.58 6.29 9.14
CA HIS A 100 -5.71 5.44 9.99
C HIS A 100 -6.17 5.40 11.45
N TRP A 101 -7.08 6.28 11.86
CA TRP A 101 -7.38 6.50 13.27
C TRP A 101 -8.79 6.05 13.66
N THR A 102 -8.92 5.58 14.90
CA THR A 102 -10.18 5.07 15.50
C THR A 102 -11.39 5.98 15.33
N PRO A 103 -11.30 7.33 15.37
CA PRO A 103 -12.45 8.19 15.13
C PRO A 103 -13.15 7.95 13.78
N PHE A 104 -12.40 7.67 12.72
CA PHE A 104 -12.99 7.36 11.41
C PHE A 104 -13.75 6.03 11.46
N LEU A 105 -13.11 4.97 11.94
CA LEU A 105 -13.73 3.65 12.07
C LEU A 105 -15.01 3.71 12.93
N ASN A 106 -14.95 4.43 14.06
CA ASN A 106 -16.09 4.61 14.94
C ASN A 106 -17.25 5.33 14.22
N ALA A 107 -16.97 6.44 13.54
CA ALA A 107 -17.99 7.16 12.77
C ALA A 107 -18.60 6.30 11.66
N SER A 108 -17.79 5.49 10.96
CA SER A 108 -18.27 4.58 9.92
C SER A 108 -19.16 3.47 10.47
N ILE A 109 -18.80 2.87 11.61
CA ILE A 109 -19.63 1.84 12.27
C ILE A 109 -20.98 2.42 12.71
N HIS A 110 -20.97 3.62 13.30
CA HIS A 110 -22.20 4.33 13.67
C HIS A 110 -23.08 4.59 12.45
N TYR A 111 -22.49 5.14 11.38
CA TYR A 111 -23.20 5.40 10.13
C TYR A 111 -23.85 4.13 9.55
N ILE A 112 -23.13 3.00 9.52
CA ILE A 112 -23.69 1.73 9.02
C ILE A 112 -24.87 1.27 9.87
N ARG A 113 -24.71 1.28 11.21
CA ARG A 113 -25.76 0.83 12.13
C ARG A 113 -27.03 1.67 12.05
N GLU A 114 -26.90 2.97 11.80
CA GLU A 114 -28.02 3.91 11.71
C GLU A 114 -28.74 3.85 10.36
N ASN A 115 -28.02 3.58 9.27
CA ASN A 115 -28.56 3.71 7.91
C ASN A 115 -28.81 2.38 7.21
N TYR A 116 -28.20 1.27 7.68
CA TYR A 116 -28.28 -0.04 7.05
C TYR A 116 -28.61 -1.13 8.09
N PRO A 117 -29.89 -1.29 8.46
CA PRO A 117 -30.31 -2.37 9.34
C PRO A 117 -30.13 -3.73 8.66
N LEU A 118 -30.03 -4.78 9.47
CA LEU A 118 -29.99 -6.15 8.97
C LEU A 118 -31.37 -6.60 8.44
N PRO A 119 -31.41 -7.52 7.45
CA PRO A 119 -30.27 -8.08 6.73
C PRO A 119 -29.69 -7.10 5.70
N TRP A 120 -28.36 -7.14 5.53
CA TRP A 120 -27.66 -6.26 4.60
C TRP A 120 -27.85 -6.69 3.14
N GLU A 121 -27.98 -5.70 2.26
CA GLU A 121 -27.85 -5.91 0.82
C GLU A 121 -26.37 -6.11 0.44
N LYS A 122 -26.12 -6.67 -0.74
CA LYS A 122 -24.75 -6.99 -1.21
C LYS A 122 -23.81 -5.78 -1.20
N ASP A 123 -24.31 -4.60 -1.55
CA ASP A 123 -23.49 -3.37 -1.51
C ASP A 123 -23.13 -2.95 -0.09
N THR A 124 -24.02 -3.22 0.87
CA THR A 124 -23.74 -2.95 2.29
C THR A 124 -22.75 -3.97 2.85
N GLU A 125 -22.88 -5.25 2.50
CA GLU A 125 -21.88 -6.26 2.85
C GLU A 125 -20.49 -5.89 2.30
N LYS A 126 -20.41 -5.40 1.06
CA LYS A 126 -19.16 -4.86 0.48
C LYS A 126 -18.60 -3.70 1.27
N LEU A 127 -19.44 -2.75 1.69
CA LEU A 127 -19.01 -1.63 2.53
C LEU A 127 -18.46 -2.12 3.88
N VAL A 128 -19.12 -3.09 4.50
CA VAL A 128 -18.63 -3.71 5.75
C VAL A 128 -17.29 -4.41 5.51
N ALA A 129 -17.16 -5.17 4.43
CA ALA A 129 -15.90 -5.83 4.07
C ALA A 129 -14.76 -4.83 3.86
N PHE A 130 -15.02 -3.71 3.19
CA PHE A 130 -14.08 -2.61 3.03
C PHE A 130 -13.62 -2.03 4.37
N LEU A 131 -14.52 -1.82 5.33
CA LEU A 131 -14.15 -1.33 6.66
C LEU A 131 -13.35 -2.35 7.48
N PHE A 132 -13.60 -3.66 7.30
CA PHE A 132 -12.73 -4.70 7.87
C PHE A 132 -11.32 -4.63 7.29
N GLY A 133 -11.18 -4.30 6.00
CA GLY A 133 -9.88 -4.04 5.37
C GLY A 133 -9.15 -2.87 6.04
N ILE A 134 -9.84 -1.75 6.24
CA ILE A 134 -9.27 -0.58 6.96
C ILE A 134 -8.88 -0.97 8.39
N THR A 135 -9.72 -1.77 9.08
CA THR A 135 -9.41 -2.25 10.42
C THR A 135 -8.13 -3.09 10.43
N SER A 136 -7.95 -3.97 9.44
CA SER A 136 -6.73 -4.76 9.29
C SER A 136 -5.50 -3.88 9.06
N HIS A 137 -5.63 -2.79 8.29
CA HIS A 137 -4.56 -1.81 8.09
C HIS A 137 -4.16 -1.17 9.43
N MET A 138 -5.14 -0.64 10.17
CA MET A 138 -4.89 0.02 11.46
C MET A 138 -4.22 -0.91 12.49
N VAL A 139 -4.64 -2.17 12.55
CA VAL A 139 -4.03 -3.16 13.47
C VAL A 139 -2.60 -3.49 13.05
N ALA A 140 -2.33 -3.61 11.75
CA ALA A 140 -0.98 -3.81 11.24
C ALA A 140 -0.05 -2.67 11.68
N ASP A 141 -0.49 -1.41 11.53
CA ASP A 141 0.29 -0.22 11.90
C ASP A 141 0.68 -0.17 13.37
N VAL A 142 -0.16 -0.67 14.28
CA VAL A 142 0.18 -0.73 15.71
C VAL A 142 1.46 -1.54 15.92
N SER A 143 1.50 -2.74 15.35
CA SER A 143 2.66 -3.62 15.43
C SER A 143 3.84 -3.15 14.56
N TRP A 144 3.57 -2.39 13.50
CA TRP A 144 4.59 -1.90 12.59
C TRP A 144 5.32 -0.67 13.15
N HIS A 145 4.56 0.38 13.48
CA HIS A 145 5.04 1.68 13.94
C HIS A 145 5.15 1.82 15.46
N SER A 146 4.85 0.77 16.23
CA SER A 146 4.85 0.81 17.70
C SER A 146 3.81 1.79 18.28
N LEU A 147 2.61 1.87 17.68
CA LEU A 147 1.58 2.82 18.11
C LEU A 147 0.97 2.39 19.45
N GLY A 148 1.44 2.98 20.55
CA GLY A 148 0.96 2.66 21.90
C GLY A 148 1.57 1.39 22.50
N ILE A 149 2.59 0.81 21.86
CA ILE A 149 3.39 -0.31 22.38
C ILE A 149 4.88 0.01 22.26
N GLU A 150 5.72 -0.63 23.06
CA GLU A 150 7.17 -0.40 22.98
C GLU A 150 7.86 -1.21 21.88
N GLN A 151 7.26 -2.32 21.43
CA GLN A 151 7.92 -3.31 20.57
C GLN A 151 7.24 -3.46 19.20
N GLY A 152 7.40 -2.45 18.33
CA GLY A 152 7.00 -2.58 16.93
C GLY A 152 8.17 -2.94 16.00
N PHE A 153 7.81 -3.44 14.82
CA PHE A 153 8.77 -3.92 13.81
C PHE A 153 9.83 -2.88 13.46
N LEU A 154 9.42 -1.64 13.15
CA LEU A 154 10.36 -0.59 12.74
C LEU A 154 11.34 -0.19 13.85
N ARG A 155 10.92 -0.31 15.11
CA ARG A 155 11.79 -0.02 16.25
C ARG A 155 12.84 -1.12 16.45
N THR A 156 12.42 -2.37 16.32
CA THR A 156 13.34 -3.52 16.32
C THR A 156 14.31 -3.46 15.15
N MET A 157 13.83 -3.17 13.95
CA MET A 157 14.65 -2.99 12.76
C MET A 157 15.64 -1.83 12.92
N GLY A 158 15.20 -0.71 13.54
CA GLY A 158 16.08 0.39 13.92
C GLY A 158 17.25 -0.05 14.79
N ALA A 159 16.96 -0.80 15.86
CA ALA A 159 17.96 -1.28 16.81
C ALA A 159 18.93 -2.29 16.20
N ILE A 160 18.43 -3.21 15.36
CA ILE A 160 19.23 -4.33 14.84
C ILE A 160 19.95 -3.96 13.53
N ASP A 161 19.25 -3.36 12.57
CA ASP A 161 19.71 -3.23 11.18
C ASP A 161 20.16 -1.80 10.82
N PHE A 162 19.78 -0.80 11.61
CA PHE A 162 20.04 0.62 11.32
C PHE A 162 20.77 1.35 12.44
N HIS A 163 21.59 0.65 13.24
CA HIS A 163 22.44 1.25 14.28
C HIS A 163 21.67 2.19 15.23
N ASP A 164 20.54 1.72 15.75
CA ASP A 164 19.59 2.46 16.58
C ASP A 164 18.89 3.65 15.88
N SER A 165 18.97 3.76 14.55
CA SER A 165 18.29 4.80 13.78
C SER A 165 16.87 4.40 13.39
N TYR A 166 15.90 4.82 14.21
CA TYR A 166 14.47 4.65 13.87
C TYR A 166 14.09 5.36 12.56
N SER A 167 14.64 6.54 12.27
CA SER A 167 14.30 7.33 11.09
C SER A 167 14.69 6.62 9.78
N GLU A 168 15.86 6.01 9.75
CA GLU A 168 16.33 5.25 8.58
C GLU A 168 15.54 3.94 8.42
N ALA A 169 15.30 3.24 9.53
CA ALA A 169 14.46 2.05 9.53
C ALA A 169 13.03 2.36 9.06
N HIS A 170 12.42 3.44 9.55
CA HIS A 170 11.08 3.88 9.13
C HIS A 170 11.02 4.16 7.63
N SER A 171 12.02 4.90 7.10
CA SER A 171 12.10 5.22 5.67
C SER A 171 12.25 3.97 4.80
N ALA A 172 12.99 2.97 5.28
CA ALA A 172 13.19 1.70 4.56
C ALA A 172 11.98 0.76 4.68
N GLY A 173 11.38 0.68 5.86
CA GLY A 173 10.28 -0.24 6.18
C GLY A 173 8.97 0.17 5.51
N ASP A 174 8.61 1.45 5.52
CA ASP A 174 7.41 1.94 4.83
C ASP A 174 7.51 1.78 3.31
N PHE A 175 8.74 1.81 2.80
CA PHE A 175 9.02 1.70 1.38
C PHE A 175 8.97 0.25 0.89
N GLY A 176 9.60 -0.68 1.60
CA GLY A 176 10.08 -1.95 1.05
C GLY A 176 9.85 -3.14 1.97
N THR A 177 8.62 -3.66 2.02
CA THR A 177 8.25 -4.72 2.97
C THR A 177 8.47 -6.14 2.47
N VAL A 178 8.36 -6.45 1.18
CA VAL A 178 8.51 -7.86 0.72
C VAL A 178 9.95 -8.38 0.91
N TYR A 179 10.97 -7.56 0.65
CA TYR A 179 12.38 -7.98 0.81
C TYR A 179 12.86 -7.95 2.28
N SER A 180 12.42 -6.96 3.06
CA SER A 180 12.81 -6.83 4.47
C SER A 180 12.15 -7.90 5.34
N LEU A 181 10.86 -8.24 5.11
CA LEU A 181 10.18 -9.32 5.82
C LEU A 181 10.81 -10.69 5.52
N PHE A 182 11.21 -10.94 4.27
CA PHE A 182 11.89 -12.17 3.87
C PHE A 182 13.30 -12.28 4.50
N SER A 183 13.99 -11.14 4.61
CA SER A 183 15.29 -11.06 5.29
C SER A 183 15.13 -11.32 6.79
N TYR A 184 14.14 -10.72 7.45
CA TYR A 184 13.86 -10.94 8.87
C TYR A 184 13.46 -12.39 9.18
N ALA A 185 12.59 -13.01 8.36
CA ALA A 185 12.18 -14.40 8.52
C ALA A 185 13.33 -15.41 8.34
N THR A 186 14.29 -15.11 7.46
CA THR A 186 15.48 -15.93 7.26
C THR A 186 16.50 -15.77 8.38
N TYR A 187 16.74 -14.54 8.87
CA TYR A 187 17.63 -14.32 10.03
C TYR A 187 17.07 -14.91 11.32
N PHE A 188 15.76 -14.80 11.55
CA PHE A 188 15.12 -15.40 12.73
C PHE A 188 15.15 -16.93 12.69
N SER A 189 14.89 -17.56 11.53
CA SER A 189 14.95 -19.03 11.40
C SER A 189 16.36 -19.62 11.50
N LEU A 190 17.41 -18.82 11.32
CA LEU A 190 18.80 -19.24 11.50
C LEU A 190 19.31 -19.03 12.94
N SER A 191 18.50 -18.39 13.80
CA SER A 191 18.87 -18.00 15.16
C SER A 191 18.09 -18.76 16.25
N VAL A 192 17.28 -19.76 15.87
CA VAL A 192 16.60 -20.72 16.77
C VAL A 192 16.98 -22.15 16.36
#